data_AF-A0A2D5UN79-F1
#
_entry.id   AF-A0A2D5UN79-F1
#
_cell.length_a   1.000
_cell.length_b   1.000
_cell.length_c   1.000
_cell.angle_alpha   90.00
_cell.angle_beta   90.00
_cell.angle_gamma   90.00
#
_symmetry.space_group_name_H-M   'P 1'
#
loop_
_entity.id
_entity.type
_entity.pdbx_description
1 polymer ?
#
loop_
_entity_poly.entity_id
_entity_poly.type
_entity_poly.pdbx_seq_one_letter_code
_entity_poly.pdbx_strand_id
1 'polypeptide(L)'
;MTRPNDIRTNSDKSSIYEDRGWKRSDPVPDHIYEIHRSLVEEEVITHPEIVNCSKQFISKIEKDLPNPDKPRRIKRCHYVNHCPICNNLLEQYVEMKMNPYRQGLLDNGGKNILMTFKLRHNQKSSLKHLQMVLKSSIKKLKDDNIWKRKLFPSKYRLYVKTEYEISWSEENGFHPHCHLQIGTTNPMPIDEMNSVIANAWKRVVTTVSPNKFFIPNLSNGVDVTDTPSGKHSKDKDPYGMDKLKRLHKKSHKEMKEKFKKINTKSTAPEKRIKGSFSLLQMQSDLKDIFIPVLKEIYRTTVKRFRRIFFNVNTHHTLISKISSK
;
A
#
# COMPACT_ATOMS: atom_id res chain seq x y z
N MET A 1 -45.73 -7.11 5.98
CA MET A 1 -45.37 -7.29 4.55
C MET A 1 -43.90 -6.90 4.39
N THR A 2 -43.06 -7.92 4.28
CA THR A 2 -41.60 -7.87 4.29
C THR A 2 -41.09 -7.50 2.90
N ARG A 3 -40.27 -6.44 2.79
CA ARG A 3 -39.60 -6.07 1.52
C ARG A 3 -38.54 -7.11 1.17
N PRO A 4 -38.38 -7.51 -0.10
CA PRO A 4 -37.32 -8.44 -0.49
C PRO A 4 -35.97 -7.73 -0.39
N ASN A 5 -35.00 -8.40 0.24
CA ASN A 5 -33.59 -8.05 0.14
C ASN A 5 -33.12 -8.38 -1.29
N ASP A 6 -33.19 -7.40 -2.19
CA ASP A 6 -32.51 -7.49 -3.48
C ASP A 6 -31.00 -7.39 -3.25
N ILE A 7 -30.36 -8.55 -3.18
CA ILE A 7 -28.93 -8.70 -3.45
C ILE A 7 -28.74 -8.32 -4.92
N ARG A 8 -28.43 -7.05 -5.18
CA ARG A 8 -28.00 -6.62 -6.51
C ARG A 8 -26.72 -7.37 -6.88
N THR A 9 -26.85 -8.30 -7.82
CA THR A 9 -25.74 -8.91 -8.54
C THR A 9 -24.95 -7.83 -9.28
N ASN A 10 -23.62 -7.96 -9.29
CA ASN A 10 -22.62 -7.10 -9.96
C ASN A 10 -22.83 -6.92 -11.48
N SER A 11 -23.94 -6.32 -11.93
CA SER A 11 -24.26 -6.17 -13.36
C SER A 11 -24.05 -4.75 -13.92
N ASP A 12 -23.73 -3.74 -13.11
CA ASP A 12 -23.35 -2.42 -13.63
C ASP A 12 -21.87 -2.40 -14.04
N LYS A 13 -21.54 -3.21 -15.06
CA LYS A 13 -20.20 -3.25 -15.67
C LYS A 13 -19.95 -2.14 -16.68
N SER A 14 -20.89 -1.20 -16.86
CA SER A 14 -20.71 -0.05 -17.75
C SER A 14 -19.44 0.72 -17.34
N SER A 15 -18.37 0.48 -18.10
CA SER A 15 -17.22 1.35 -18.14
C SER A 15 -17.49 2.39 -19.21
N ILE A 16 -17.01 3.63 -19.03
CA ILE A 16 -17.11 4.70 -20.05
C ILE A 16 -16.61 4.28 -21.44
N TYR A 17 -15.81 3.22 -21.49
CA TYR A 17 -15.31 2.57 -22.70
C TYR A 17 -16.37 1.68 -23.36
N GLU A 18 -17.06 0.85 -22.59
CA GLU A 18 -18.13 -0.05 -23.08
C GLU A 18 -19.33 0.75 -23.60
N ASP A 19 -19.77 1.77 -22.86
CA ASP A 19 -20.87 2.67 -23.27
C ASP A 19 -20.60 3.38 -24.61
N ARG A 20 -19.33 3.47 -25.02
CA ARG A 20 -18.89 4.19 -26.22
C ARG A 20 -18.22 3.30 -27.26
N GLY A 21 -18.20 1.97 -27.05
CA GLY A 21 -17.62 0.98 -27.96
C GLY A 21 -16.11 1.09 -28.15
N TRP A 22 -15.36 1.63 -27.18
CA TRP A 22 -13.92 1.89 -27.29
C TRP A 22 -13.07 0.82 -26.63
N LYS A 23 -11.96 0.41 -27.29
CA LYS A 23 -10.93 -0.42 -26.66
C LYS A 23 -10.20 0.37 -25.58
N ARG A 24 -10.12 -0.18 -24.37
CA ARG A 24 -9.50 0.48 -23.23
C ARG A 24 -7.98 0.56 -23.38
N SER A 25 -7.46 1.78 -23.51
CA SER A 25 -6.03 2.10 -23.52
C SER A 25 -5.49 2.56 -22.16
N ASP A 26 -6.33 2.55 -21.13
CA ASP A 26 -5.96 2.96 -19.78
C ASP A 26 -5.18 1.86 -19.04
N PRO A 27 -3.96 2.13 -18.53
CA PRO A 27 -3.18 1.16 -17.76
C PRO A 27 -3.74 0.84 -16.36
N VAL A 28 -4.81 1.51 -15.92
CA VAL A 28 -5.46 1.21 -14.63
C VAL A 28 -6.29 -0.07 -14.75
N PRO A 29 -6.10 -1.09 -13.88
CA PRO A 29 -6.92 -2.31 -13.85
C PRO A 29 -8.37 -2.08 -13.40
N ASP A 30 -9.29 -2.96 -13.81
CA ASP A 30 -10.73 -2.89 -13.49
C ASP A 30 -11.03 -2.84 -12.00
N HIS A 31 -10.40 -3.71 -11.22
CA HIS A 31 -10.62 -3.75 -9.77
C HIS A 31 -10.27 -2.43 -9.05
N ILE A 32 -9.38 -1.60 -9.61
CA ILE A 32 -9.08 -0.28 -9.04
C ILE A 32 -10.24 0.69 -9.25
N TYR A 33 -10.95 0.56 -10.38
CA TYR A 33 -12.19 1.30 -10.62
C TYR A 33 -13.32 0.83 -9.73
N GLU A 34 -13.43 -0.48 -9.50
CA GLU A 34 -14.40 -1.05 -8.56
C GLU A 34 -14.17 -0.53 -7.14
N ILE A 35 -12.92 -0.53 -6.66
CA ILE A 35 -12.56 0.06 -5.35
C ILE A 35 -12.95 1.54 -5.28
N HIS A 36 -12.60 2.33 -6.31
CA HIS A 36 -12.97 3.75 -6.35
C HIS A 36 -14.49 3.94 -6.26
N ARG A 37 -15.26 3.15 -7.01
CA ARG A 37 -16.72 3.20 -7.02
C ARG A 37 -17.30 2.88 -5.64
N SER A 38 -16.89 1.78 -5.03
CA SER A 38 -17.36 1.38 -3.69
C SER A 38 -17.04 2.43 -2.62
N LEU A 39 -15.86 3.06 -2.68
CA LEU A 39 -15.50 4.12 -1.75
C LEU A 39 -16.34 5.40 -1.93
N VAL A 40 -16.82 5.67 -3.14
CA VAL A 40 -17.75 6.78 -3.41
C VAL A 40 -19.16 6.42 -2.92
N GLU A 41 -19.64 5.22 -3.21
CA GLU A 41 -20.96 4.72 -2.80
C GLU A 41 -21.13 4.69 -1.27
N GLU A 42 -20.08 4.31 -0.53
CA GLU A 42 -20.08 4.28 0.94
C GLU A 42 -19.73 5.64 1.58
N GLU A 43 -19.66 6.71 0.78
CA GLU A 43 -19.35 8.08 1.20
C GLU A 43 -18.01 8.21 1.95
N VAL A 44 -17.06 7.32 1.66
CA VAL A 44 -15.67 7.44 2.14
C VAL A 44 -14.95 8.52 1.34
N ILE A 45 -15.18 8.57 0.03
CA ILE A 45 -14.72 9.63 -0.88
C ILE A 45 -15.88 10.56 -1.18
N THR A 46 -15.80 11.78 -0.67
CA THR A 46 -16.80 12.83 -0.91
C THR A 46 -16.26 14.02 -1.72
N HIS A 47 -14.94 14.09 -1.94
CA HIS A 47 -14.33 15.22 -2.64
C HIS A 47 -14.73 15.21 -4.13
N PRO A 48 -15.39 16.26 -4.66
CA PRO A 48 -15.99 16.23 -5.99
C PRO A 48 -15.01 15.90 -7.11
N GLU A 49 -13.78 16.43 -7.04
CA GLU A 49 -12.75 16.15 -8.05
C GLU A 49 -12.34 14.66 -8.06
N ILE A 50 -12.34 14.00 -6.91
CA ILE A 50 -12.00 12.59 -6.77
C ILE A 50 -13.16 11.72 -7.23
N VAL A 51 -14.40 12.07 -6.83
CA VAL A 51 -15.64 11.41 -7.28
C VAL A 51 -15.73 11.41 -8.81
N ASN A 52 -15.27 12.48 -9.46
CA ASN A 52 -15.29 12.64 -10.91
C ASN A 52 -14.02 12.16 -11.62
N CYS A 53 -13.07 11.56 -10.90
CA CYS A 53 -11.86 11.02 -11.51
C CYS A 53 -12.22 9.95 -12.54
N SER A 54 -11.70 10.09 -13.76
CA SER A 54 -11.87 9.13 -14.85
C SER A 54 -13.27 8.92 -15.37
N LYS A 55 -14.21 9.81 -15.01
CA LYS A 55 -15.57 9.84 -15.55
C LYS A 55 -15.73 10.69 -16.82
N GLN A 56 -14.70 11.45 -17.18
CA GLN A 56 -14.73 12.38 -18.32
C GLN A 56 -13.44 12.29 -19.12
N PHE A 57 -13.54 12.52 -20.41
CA PHE A 57 -12.39 12.83 -21.25
C PHE A 57 -12.19 14.34 -21.32
N ILE A 58 -10.95 14.78 -21.28
CA ILE A 58 -10.53 16.14 -21.57
C ILE A 58 -9.82 16.18 -22.92
N SER A 59 -10.08 17.23 -23.67
CA SER A 59 -9.33 17.55 -24.87
C SER A 59 -8.11 18.39 -24.48
N LYS A 60 -6.96 18.17 -25.14
CA LYS A 60 -5.86 19.14 -25.12
C LYS A 60 -6.16 20.21 -26.19
N ILE A 61 -7.22 21.00 -26.00
CA ILE A 61 -7.51 22.11 -26.91
C ILE A 61 -6.60 23.28 -26.55
N GLU A 62 -5.77 23.71 -27.50
CA GLU A 62 -5.42 25.12 -27.62
C GLU A 62 -6.68 25.78 -28.17
N LYS A 63 -7.19 26.82 -27.50
CA LYS A 63 -8.55 27.38 -27.74
C LYS A 63 -8.81 27.78 -29.20
N ASP A 64 -7.76 27.95 -29.99
CA ASP A 64 -7.81 28.68 -31.25
C ASP A 64 -7.58 27.78 -32.49
N LEU A 65 -7.49 26.45 -32.35
CA LEU A 65 -7.29 25.54 -33.49
C LEU A 65 -8.21 24.31 -33.45
N PRO A 66 -9.07 24.09 -34.48
CA PRO A 66 -9.77 22.82 -34.66
C PRO A 66 -8.74 21.76 -35.08
N ASN A 67 -8.34 20.90 -34.15
CA ASN A 67 -7.42 19.80 -34.44
C ASN A 67 -8.08 18.45 -34.10
N PRO A 68 -8.68 17.76 -35.08
CA PRO A 68 -9.43 16.52 -34.88
C PRO A 68 -8.54 15.34 -34.44
N ASP A 69 -7.23 15.43 -34.63
CA ASP A 69 -6.28 14.33 -34.38
C ASP A 69 -5.64 14.37 -32.98
N LYS A 70 -6.02 15.35 -32.12
CA LYS A 70 -5.46 15.40 -30.76
C LYS A 70 -6.05 14.28 -29.88
N PRO A 71 -5.22 13.44 -29.25
CA PRO A 71 -5.72 12.33 -28.44
C PRO A 71 -6.46 12.87 -27.22
N ARG A 72 -7.77 12.56 -27.12
CA ARG A 72 -8.56 12.75 -25.91
C ARG A 72 -7.89 12.01 -24.76
N ARG A 73 -7.77 12.65 -23.60
CA ARG A 73 -7.19 12.04 -22.40
C ARG A 73 -8.25 11.88 -21.33
N ILE A 74 -8.17 10.81 -20.56
CA ILE A 74 -9.02 10.62 -19.39
C ILE A 74 -8.68 11.71 -18.37
N LYS A 75 -9.68 12.41 -17.84
CA LYS A 75 -9.52 13.38 -16.76
C LYS A 75 -9.08 12.65 -15.50
N ARG A 76 -7.96 13.07 -14.90
CA ARG A 76 -7.48 12.57 -13.61
C ARG A 76 -7.60 13.67 -12.56
N CYS A 77 -7.89 13.29 -11.33
CA CYS A 77 -8.03 14.25 -10.23
C CYS A 77 -6.69 14.63 -9.58
N HIS A 78 -5.64 13.83 -9.81
CA HIS A 78 -4.30 14.03 -9.24
C HIS A 78 -4.19 14.00 -7.71
N TYR A 79 -5.26 13.67 -6.97
CA TYR A 79 -5.19 13.37 -5.53
C TYR A 79 -4.63 11.97 -5.27
N VAL A 80 -3.33 11.80 -5.51
CA VAL A 80 -2.61 10.51 -5.44
C VAL A 80 -2.66 9.83 -4.06
N ASN A 81 -3.08 10.52 -3.00
CA ASN A 81 -3.19 9.95 -1.66
C ASN A 81 -4.63 9.53 -1.30
N HIS A 82 -5.61 9.86 -2.13
CA HIS A 82 -7.04 9.63 -1.86
C HIS A 82 -7.73 8.87 -2.98
N CYS A 83 -7.34 9.13 -4.21
CA CYS A 83 -7.92 8.51 -5.37
C CYS A 83 -7.19 7.18 -5.65
N PRO A 84 -7.84 6.01 -5.53
CA PRO A 84 -7.21 4.72 -5.84
C PRO A 84 -6.65 4.69 -7.26
N ILE A 85 -7.35 5.32 -8.21
CA ILE A 85 -6.96 5.44 -9.61
C ILE A 85 -5.64 6.23 -9.76
N CYS A 86 -5.59 7.45 -9.22
CA CYS A 86 -4.39 8.28 -9.34
C CYS A 86 -3.23 7.73 -8.50
N ASN A 87 -3.54 7.04 -7.40
CA ASN A 87 -2.55 6.38 -6.56
C ASN A 87 -1.86 5.23 -7.30
N ASN A 88 -2.63 4.33 -7.93
CA ASN A 88 -2.09 3.24 -8.75
C ASN A 88 -1.22 3.78 -9.91
N LEU A 89 -1.66 4.84 -10.58
CA LEU A 89 -0.86 5.48 -11.63
C LEU A 89 0.48 6.04 -11.09
N LEU A 90 0.48 6.61 -9.89
CA LEU A 90 1.72 7.08 -9.26
C LEU A 90 2.66 5.91 -8.93
N GLU A 91 2.13 4.81 -8.40
CA GLU A 91 2.91 3.60 -8.12
C GLU A 91 3.58 3.06 -9.38
N GLN A 92 2.81 2.88 -10.47
CA GLN A 92 3.32 2.45 -11.76
C GLN A 92 4.40 3.39 -12.30
N TYR A 93 4.17 4.71 -12.19
CA TYR A 93 5.14 5.71 -12.62
C TYR A 93 6.45 5.66 -11.83
N VAL A 94 6.36 5.52 -10.50
CA VAL A 94 7.54 5.40 -9.64
C VAL A 94 8.30 4.11 -9.95
N GLU A 95 7.59 3.00 -10.15
CA GLU A 95 8.20 1.71 -10.50
C GLU A 95 8.91 1.76 -11.85
N MET A 96 8.24 2.31 -12.88
CA MET A 96 8.83 2.55 -14.19
C MET A 96 10.09 3.40 -14.10
N LYS A 97 10.09 4.45 -13.27
CA LYS A 97 11.27 5.30 -13.04
C LYS A 97 12.38 4.59 -12.29
N MET A 98 12.04 3.77 -11.30
CA MET A 98 13.02 3.09 -10.45
C MET A 98 13.72 1.94 -11.18
N ASN A 99 12.99 1.23 -12.05
CA ASN A 99 13.45 -0.01 -12.69
C ASN A 99 14.79 0.11 -13.44
N PRO A 100 15.03 1.13 -14.28
CA PRO A 100 16.33 1.27 -14.94
C PRO A 100 17.49 1.42 -13.94
N TYR A 101 17.30 2.20 -12.87
CA TYR A 101 18.33 2.35 -11.83
C TYR A 101 18.54 1.08 -11.04
N ARG A 102 17.46 0.35 -10.71
CA ARG A 102 17.53 -0.94 -10.03
C ARG A 102 18.26 -1.97 -10.89
N GLN A 103 17.93 -2.08 -12.18
CA GLN A 103 18.60 -3.02 -13.07
C GLN A 103 20.09 -2.69 -13.21
N GLY A 104 20.43 -1.45 -13.52
CA GLY A 104 21.83 -1.04 -13.64
C GLY A 104 22.63 -1.21 -12.35
N LEU A 105 22.00 -1.06 -11.19
CA LEU A 105 22.61 -1.35 -9.90
C LEU A 105 22.94 -2.84 -9.75
N LEU A 106 21.98 -3.73 -10.03
CA LEU A 106 22.13 -5.17 -9.89
C LEU A 106 23.17 -5.71 -10.89
N ASP A 107 23.16 -5.23 -12.13
CA ASP A 107 24.13 -5.59 -13.17
C ASP A 107 25.58 -5.21 -12.78
N ASN A 108 25.75 -4.29 -11.82
CA ASN A 108 27.05 -3.84 -11.33
C ASN A 108 27.34 -4.35 -9.89
N GLY A 109 26.69 -5.43 -9.46
CA GLY A 109 26.95 -6.07 -8.16
C GLY A 109 26.43 -5.30 -6.95
N GLY A 110 25.58 -4.29 -7.15
CA GLY A 110 24.86 -3.61 -6.07
C GLY A 110 23.67 -4.41 -5.54
N LYS A 111 23.05 -3.92 -4.47
CA LYS A 111 21.94 -4.57 -3.76
C LYS A 111 20.76 -3.62 -3.63
N ASN A 112 19.53 -4.14 -3.71
CA ASN A 112 18.32 -3.38 -3.43
C ASN A 112 17.73 -3.82 -2.08
N ILE A 113 17.88 -2.99 -1.08
CA ILE A 113 17.56 -3.31 0.31
C ILE A 113 16.19 -2.74 0.66
N LEU A 114 15.28 -3.58 1.14
CA LEU A 114 14.01 -3.15 1.71
C LEU A 114 14.13 -3.08 3.24
N MET A 115 13.83 -1.91 3.80
CA MET A 115 13.75 -1.69 5.24
C MET A 115 12.32 -1.32 5.63
N THR A 116 11.68 -2.14 6.48
CA THR A 116 10.32 -1.88 6.99
C THR A 116 10.39 -1.35 8.42
N PHE A 117 10.04 -0.08 8.62
CA PHE A 117 10.05 0.59 9.93
C PHE A 117 8.67 0.61 10.56
N LYS A 118 8.60 0.16 11.80
CA LYS A 118 7.38 0.06 12.60
C LYS A 118 7.53 0.80 13.93
N LEU A 119 6.41 1.28 14.45
CA LEU A 119 6.30 1.81 15.81
C LEU A 119 5.61 0.77 16.69
N ARG A 120 5.94 0.76 17.98
CA ARG A 120 5.07 0.10 18.96
C ARG A 120 3.77 0.91 19.10
N HIS A 121 2.65 0.26 19.34
CA HIS A 121 1.35 0.91 19.55
C HIS A 121 0.38 -0.09 20.18
N ASN A 122 -0.82 0.37 20.49
CA ASN A 122 -1.95 -0.44 20.90
C ASN A 122 -3.21 0.08 20.20
N GLN A 123 -4.33 -0.60 20.42
CA GLN A 123 -5.62 -0.28 19.80
C GLN A 123 -6.11 1.16 20.05
N LYS A 124 -5.68 1.79 21.16
CA LYS A 124 -6.07 3.16 21.54
C LYS A 124 -5.15 4.24 20.94
N SER A 125 -4.07 3.85 20.27
CA SER A 125 -3.15 4.79 19.63
C SER A 125 -3.82 5.48 18.44
N SER A 126 -3.83 6.82 18.44
CA SER A 126 -4.42 7.57 17.34
C SER A 126 -3.57 7.49 16.06
N LEU A 127 -4.22 7.27 14.91
CA LEU A 127 -3.55 7.22 13.61
C LEU A 127 -2.74 8.48 13.33
N LYS A 128 -3.31 9.65 13.61
CA LYS A 128 -2.66 10.96 13.42
C LYS A 128 -1.34 11.06 14.18
N HIS A 129 -1.31 10.62 15.44
CA HIS A 129 -0.10 10.70 16.25
C HIS A 129 0.95 9.68 15.78
N LEU A 130 0.52 8.46 15.45
CA LEU A 130 1.42 7.43 14.91
C LEU A 130 2.06 7.87 13.59
N GLN A 131 1.30 8.42 12.66
CA GLN A 131 1.82 8.97 11.39
C GLN A 131 2.83 10.10 11.64
N MET A 132 2.53 11.01 12.57
CA MET A 132 3.42 12.12 12.91
C MET A 132 4.76 11.63 13.48
N VAL A 133 4.72 10.70 14.44
CA VAL A 133 5.92 10.11 15.05
C VAL A 133 6.72 9.35 14.00
N LEU A 134 6.06 8.52 13.18
CA LEU A 134 6.72 7.73 12.13
C LEU A 134 7.42 8.63 11.12
N LYS A 135 6.72 9.62 10.56
CA LYS A 135 7.27 10.55 9.56
C LYS A 135 8.44 11.37 10.12
N SER A 136 8.30 11.86 11.35
CA SER A 136 9.36 12.65 12.02
C SER A 136 10.58 11.80 12.33
N SER A 137 10.36 10.55 12.74
CA SER A 137 11.43 9.58 13.00
C SER A 137 12.15 9.18 11.71
N ILE A 138 11.44 8.93 10.61
CA ILE A 138 12.08 8.64 9.30
C ILE A 138 12.90 9.83 8.80
N LYS A 139 12.40 11.07 8.96
CA LYS A 139 13.17 12.28 8.64
C LYS A 139 14.45 12.34 9.47
N LYS A 140 14.33 12.25 10.79
CA LYS A 140 15.48 12.30 11.71
C LYS A 140 16.48 11.17 11.47
N LEU A 141 16.01 9.96 11.14
CA LEU A 141 16.86 8.82 10.80
C LEU A 141 17.71 9.12 9.56
N LYS A 142 17.12 9.67 8.50
CA LYS A 142 17.86 10.01 7.26
C LYS A 142 18.90 11.12 7.48
N ASP A 143 18.67 11.97 8.47
CA ASP A 143 19.61 13.02 8.90
C ASP A 143 20.67 12.52 9.88
N ASP A 144 20.55 11.29 10.40
CA ASP A 144 21.44 10.72 11.40
C ASP A 144 22.79 10.28 10.81
N ASN A 145 23.85 10.35 11.61
CA ASN A 145 25.20 9.94 11.18
C ASN A 145 25.28 8.44 10.86
N ILE A 146 24.54 7.59 11.58
CA ILE A 146 24.48 6.16 11.27
C ILE A 146 23.94 5.95 9.85
N TRP A 147 22.90 6.69 9.46
CA TRP A 147 22.37 6.63 8.10
C TRP A 147 23.35 7.21 7.07
N LYS A 148 23.84 8.44 7.28
CA LYS A 148 24.60 9.20 6.27
C LYS A 148 26.05 8.76 6.13
N ARG A 149 26.66 8.19 7.17
CA ARG A 149 28.10 7.90 7.20
C ARG A 149 28.43 6.41 7.34
N LYS A 150 27.51 5.60 7.87
CA LYS A 150 27.73 4.16 8.07
C LYS A 150 26.91 3.30 7.11
N LEU A 151 25.58 3.37 7.17
CA LEU A 151 24.69 2.49 6.42
C LEU A 151 24.59 2.88 4.94
N PHE A 152 24.28 4.14 4.67
CA PHE A 152 24.07 4.62 3.30
C PHE A 152 24.79 5.94 2.99
N PRO A 153 26.13 5.95 3.04
CA PRO A 153 26.93 7.04 2.50
C PRO A 153 26.55 7.40 1.07
N SER A 154 26.62 8.69 0.72
CA SER A 154 26.27 9.18 -0.62
C SER A 154 27.01 8.40 -1.72
N LYS A 155 28.31 8.12 -1.52
CA LYS A 155 29.15 7.36 -2.47
C LYS A 155 28.63 5.94 -2.79
N TYR A 156 27.85 5.34 -1.89
CA TYR A 156 27.28 4.00 -2.06
C TYR A 156 25.79 4.00 -2.32
N ARG A 157 25.08 5.12 -2.13
CA ARG A 157 23.61 5.18 -2.19
C ARG A 157 23.19 5.72 -3.55
N LEU A 158 22.66 4.85 -4.40
CA LEU A 158 22.18 5.21 -5.73
C LEU A 158 20.78 5.83 -5.69
N TYR A 159 19.85 5.25 -4.92
CA TYR A 159 18.50 5.79 -4.79
C TYR A 159 17.87 5.43 -3.45
N VAL A 160 16.80 6.16 -3.11
CA VAL A 160 15.90 5.85 -1.99
C VAL A 160 14.46 6.01 -2.48
N LYS A 161 13.69 4.91 -2.48
CA LYS A 161 12.24 4.95 -2.52
C LYS A 161 11.72 4.93 -1.08
N THR A 162 10.78 5.80 -0.77
CA THR A 162 10.11 5.86 0.53
C THR A 162 8.63 5.68 0.30
N GLU A 163 8.04 4.70 0.95
CA GLU A 163 6.64 4.38 0.86
C GLU A 163 6.06 4.24 2.25
N TYR A 164 5.00 4.98 2.54
CA TYR A 164 4.27 4.82 3.78
C TYR A 164 3.01 4.01 3.55
N GLU A 165 2.72 3.11 4.47
CA GLU A 165 1.55 2.24 4.43
C GLU A 165 0.80 2.33 5.75
N ILE A 166 -0.52 2.12 5.68
CA ILE A 166 -1.40 2.10 6.84
C ILE A 166 -2.17 0.79 6.75
N SER A 167 -1.97 -0.09 7.72
CA SER A 167 -2.84 -1.21 7.96
C SER A 167 -3.64 -0.99 9.24
N TRP A 168 -4.73 -1.72 9.38
CA TRP A 168 -5.56 -1.71 10.58
C TRP A 168 -6.04 -3.13 10.86
N SER A 169 -6.12 -3.50 12.13
CA SER A 169 -6.83 -4.70 12.57
C SER A 169 -7.62 -4.39 13.84
N GLU A 170 -8.70 -5.12 14.07
CA GLU A 170 -9.53 -4.92 15.27
C GLU A 170 -8.71 -5.08 16.56
N GLU A 171 -7.86 -6.12 16.61
CA GLU A 171 -7.03 -6.43 17.77
C GLU A 171 -5.93 -5.40 18.07
N ASN A 172 -5.32 -4.80 17.04
CA ASN A 172 -4.10 -4.00 17.18
C ASN A 172 -4.32 -2.50 16.88
N GLY A 173 -5.48 -2.14 16.32
CA GLY A 173 -5.76 -0.81 15.83
C GLY A 173 -4.91 -0.46 14.60
N PHE A 174 -4.55 0.82 14.48
CA PHE A 174 -3.77 1.34 13.36
C PHE A 174 -2.29 0.97 13.44
N HIS A 175 -1.76 0.44 12.34
CA HIS A 175 -0.38 0.02 12.16
C HIS A 175 0.27 0.75 10.97
N PRO A 176 0.51 2.07 11.07
CA PRO A 176 1.27 2.76 10.05
C PRO A 176 2.73 2.32 10.08
N HIS A 177 3.29 2.08 8.91
CA HIS A 177 4.68 1.69 8.74
C HIS A 177 5.28 2.34 7.51
N CYS A 178 6.60 2.34 7.43
CA CYS A 178 7.35 2.98 6.36
C CYS A 178 8.32 1.97 5.74
N HIS A 179 8.22 1.80 4.44
CA HIS A 179 9.16 1.04 3.63
C HIS A 179 10.18 2.00 3.02
N LEU A 180 11.46 1.74 3.26
CA LEU A 180 12.54 2.35 2.50
C LEU A 180 13.15 1.29 1.60
N GLN A 181 13.08 1.47 0.29
CA GLN A 181 13.88 0.67 -0.65
C GLN A 181 15.12 1.48 -1.03
N ILE A 182 16.28 0.93 -0.74
CA ILE A 182 17.57 1.59 -0.94
C ILE A 182 18.39 0.79 -1.95
N GLY A 183 18.63 1.40 -3.11
CA GLY A 183 19.62 0.90 -4.04
C GLY A 183 21.02 1.31 -3.57
N THR A 184 21.87 0.34 -3.22
CA THR A 184 23.21 0.63 -2.70
C THR A 184 24.30 -0.33 -3.19
N THR A 185 25.52 0.17 -3.29
CA THR A 185 26.76 -0.60 -3.53
C THR A 185 27.58 -0.80 -2.24
N ASN A 186 27.00 -0.51 -1.07
CA ASN A 186 27.70 -0.72 0.20
C ASN A 186 27.97 -2.22 0.40
N PRO A 187 29.23 -2.65 0.62
CA PRO A 187 29.56 -4.05 0.79
C PRO A 187 29.06 -4.66 2.11
N MET A 188 28.63 -3.84 3.08
CA MET A 188 28.17 -4.28 4.40
C MET A 188 27.14 -5.45 4.29
N PRO A 189 27.30 -6.53 5.08
CA PRO A 189 26.32 -7.61 5.15
C PRO A 189 24.96 -7.15 5.70
N ILE A 190 23.88 -7.80 5.28
CA ILE A 190 22.51 -7.44 5.68
C ILE A 190 22.28 -7.61 7.19
N ASP A 191 22.83 -8.66 7.79
CA ASP A 191 22.70 -8.92 9.23
C ASP A 191 23.39 -7.83 10.07
N GLU A 192 24.53 -7.32 9.59
CA GLU A 192 25.20 -6.17 10.20
C GLU A 192 24.36 -4.91 10.03
N MET A 193 23.84 -4.65 8.82
CA MET A 193 22.94 -3.51 8.58
C MET A 193 21.73 -3.55 9.50
N ASN A 194 21.11 -4.72 9.68
CA ASN A 194 19.95 -4.93 10.55
C ASN A 194 20.26 -4.59 12.01
N SER A 195 21.38 -5.09 12.51
CA SER A 195 21.84 -4.82 13.88
C SER A 195 22.10 -3.32 14.11
N VAL A 196 22.73 -2.65 13.14
CA VAL A 196 23.04 -1.21 13.22
C VAL A 196 21.77 -0.36 13.12
N ILE A 197 20.87 -0.66 12.17
CA ILE A 197 19.67 0.13 11.95
C ILE A 197 18.64 -0.06 13.07
N ALA A 198 18.52 -1.25 13.66
CA ALA A 198 17.62 -1.48 14.80
C ALA A 198 17.95 -0.59 15.99
N ASN A 199 19.24 -0.48 16.33
CA ASN A 199 19.71 0.39 17.39
C ASN A 199 19.49 1.87 17.06
N ALA A 200 19.80 2.28 15.83
CA ALA A 200 19.57 3.65 15.38
C ALA A 200 18.08 4.02 15.39
N TRP A 201 17.21 3.12 14.93
CA TRP A 201 15.77 3.33 14.88
C TRP A 201 15.17 3.52 16.28
N LYS A 202 15.49 2.62 17.22
CA LYS A 202 15.05 2.74 18.61
C LYS A 202 15.47 4.09 19.21
N ARG A 203 16.75 4.48 19.04
CA ARG A 203 17.27 5.78 19.53
C ARG A 203 16.53 6.96 18.90
N VAL A 204 16.34 6.94 17.58
CA VAL A 204 15.66 8.01 16.84
C VAL A 204 14.22 8.18 17.32
N VAL A 205 13.46 7.08 17.42
CA VAL A 205 12.07 7.12 17.90
C VAL A 205 12.00 7.63 19.34
N THR A 206 12.91 7.18 20.21
CA THR A 206 13.03 7.66 21.61
C THR A 206 13.27 9.18 21.66
N THR A 207 14.02 9.72 20.70
CA THR A 207 14.27 11.17 20.63
C THR A 207 13.08 11.96 20.10
N VAL A 208 12.33 11.39 19.17
CA VAL A 208 11.18 12.05 18.52
C VAL A 208 9.93 12.01 19.40
N SER A 209 9.75 10.96 20.20
CA SER A 209 8.61 10.83 21.09
C SER A 209 9.05 10.40 22.50
N PRO A 210 8.68 11.15 23.54
CA PRO A 210 8.90 10.72 24.93
C PRO A 210 7.97 9.56 25.33
N ASN A 211 6.97 9.23 24.52
CA ASN A 211 6.03 8.16 24.81
C ASN A 211 6.68 6.78 24.59
N LYS A 212 7.00 6.11 25.69
CA LYS A 212 7.59 4.76 25.70
C LYS A 212 6.76 3.71 24.97
N PHE A 213 5.44 3.94 24.80
CA PHE A 213 4.57 3.03 24.05
C PHE A 213 4.77 3.08 22.53
N PHE A 214 5.47 4.08 21.99
CA PHE A 214 5.84 4.12 20.57
C PHE A 214 7.24 3.57 20.28
N ILE A 215 8.09 3.51 21.30
CA ILE A 215 9.47 3.03 21.17
C ILE A 215 9.45 1.53 20.84
N PRO A 216 9.97 1.13 19.66
CA PRO A 216 9.99 -0.28 19.28
C PRO A 216 11.08 -1.04 20.05
N ASN A 217 10.92 -2.37 20.10
CA ASN A 217 12.00 -3.26 20.49
C ASN A 217 12.97 -3.48 19.31
N LEU A 218 14.17 -4.00 19.60
CA LEU A 218 15.21 -4.17 18.59
C LEU A 218 14.85 -5.20 17.53
N SER A 219 14.04 -6.22 17.88
CA SER A 219 13.69 -7.32 16.98
C SER A 219 12.48 -7.06 16.08
N ASN A 220 11.61 -6.11 16.41
CA ASN A 220 10.36 -5.85 15.68
C ASN A 220 10.22 -4.39 15.22
N GLY A 221 11.19 -3.53 15.52
CA GLY A 221 11.16 -2.12 15.12
C GLY A 221 11.50 -1.88 13.67
N VAL A 222 12.41 -2.69 13.13
CA VAL A 222 12.85 -2.62 11.74
C VAL A 222 13.14 -4.02 11.24
N ASP A 223 12.73 -4.29 10.00
CA ASP A 223 13.07 -5.51 9.28
C ASP A 223 13.86 -5.13 8.04
N VAL A 224 14.98 -5.82 7.77
CA VAL A 224 15.88 -5.54 6.64
C VAL A 224 15.98 -6.78 5.77
N THR A 225 15.64 -6.65 4.49
CA THR A 225 15.68 -7.77 3.53
C THR A 225 16.31 -7.36 2.20
N ASP A 226 16.96 -8.31 1.53
CA ASP A 226 17.35 -8.13 0.12
C ASP A 226 16.15 -8.39 -0.78
N THR A 227 15.86 -7.43 -1.66
CA THR A 227 14.72 -7.47 -2.57
C THR A 227 15.15 -7.11 -3.99
N PRO A 228 15.84 -8.00 -4.72
CA PRO A 228 16.29 -7.72 -6.09
C PRO A 228 15.16 -7.29 -7.03
N SER A 229 13.93 -7.74 -6.79
CA SER A 229 12.74 -7.41 -7.60
C SER A 229 12.17 -6.02 -7.36
N GLY A 230 12.47 -5.35 -6.23
CA GLY A 230 11.83 -4.09 -5.84
C GLY A 230 10.38 -4.23 -5.35
N LYS A 231 9.83 -5.45 -5.27
CA LYS A 231 8.50 -5.72 -4.72
C LYS A 231 8.57 -6.09 -3.24
N HIS A 232 7.53 -5.75 -2.47
CA HIS A 232 7.44 -5.92 -1.01
C HIS A 232 7.37 -7.38 -0.50
N SER A 233 7.58 -8.37 -1.37
CA SER A 233 7.84 -9.75 -0.95
C SER A 233 8.58 -10.52 -2.05
N LYS A 234 9.42 -11.47 -1.65
CA LYS A 234 9.75 -12.61 -2.53
C LYS A 234 8.45 -13.39 -2.72
N ASP A 235 7.85 -13.25 -3.90
CA ASP A 235 6.71 -14.04 -4.41
C ASP A 235 5.62 -14.42 -3.41
N LYS A 236 4.95 -13.42 -2.85
CA LYS A 236 3.56 -13.57 -2.43
C LYS A 236 2.72 -12.54 -3.15
N ASP A 237 1.88 -13.06 -4.03
CA ASP A 237 0.71 -12.41 -4.63
C ASP A 237 0.34 -11.06 -3.97
N PRO A 238 0.50 -9.93 -4.68
CA PRO A 238 0.28 -8.58 -4.15
C PRO A 238 -1.10 -8.36 -3.53
N TYR A 239 -2.08 -9.19 -3.91
CA TYR A 239 -3.47 -9.08 -3.49
C TYR A 239 -3.86 -10.13 -2.44
N GLY A 240 -2.93 -11.01 -2.05
CA GLY A 240 -3.22 -12.10 -1.12
C GLY A 240 -4.26 -13.11 -1.66
N MET A 241 -4.56 -13.09 -2.97
CA MET A 241 -5.52 -13.99 -3.62
C MET A 241 -5.09 -15.45 -3.51
N ASP A 242 -3.79 -15.76 -3.47
CA ASP A 242 -3.28 -17.10 -3.25
C ASP A 242 -3.47 -17.55 -1.80
N LYS A 243 -3.37 -16.62 -0.84
CA LYS A 243 -3.69 -16.90 0.57
C LYS A 243 -5.20 -17.09 0.73
N LEU A 244 -6.02 -16.27 0.06
CA LEU A 244 -7.47 -16.39 0.02
C LEU A 244 -7.92 -17.68 -0.68
N LYS A 245 -7.29 -18.05 -1.79
CA LYS A 245 -7.50 -19.33 -2.50
C LYS A 245 -7.10 -20.52 -1.63
N ARG A 246 -5.97 -20.46 -0.93
CA ARG A 246 -5.56 -21.51 0.02
C ARG A 246 -6.53 -21.63 1.19
N LEU A 247 -7.01 -20.50 1.73
CA LEU A 247 -8.03 -20.47 2.79
C LEU A 247 -9.37 -21.04 2.28
N HIS A 248 -9.80 -20.68 1.07
CA HIS A 248 -10.99 -21.25 0.42
C HIS A 248 -10.82 -22.75 0.20
N LYS A 249 -9.66 -23.21 -0.27
CA LYS A 249 -9.39 -24.63 -0.54
C LYS A 249 -9.32 -25.44 0.75
N LYS A 250 -8.75 -24.87 1.82
CA LYS A 250 -8.71 -25.46 3.17
C LYS A 250 -10.11 -25.52 3.79
N SER A 251 -10.86 -24.42 3.75
CA SER A 251 -12.25 -24.34 4.22
C SER A 251 -13.17 -25.30 3.46
N HIS A 252 -13.02 -25.40 2.14
CA HIS A 252 -13.79 -26.33 1.31
C HIS A 252 -13.45 -27.80 1.60
N LYS A 253 -12.18 -28.11 1.88
CA LYS A 253 -11.75 -29.45 2.31
C LYS A 253 -12.30 -29.80 3.68
N GLU A 254 -12.20 -28.88 4.65
CA GLU A 254 -12.73 -29.05 6.00
C GLU A 254 -14.26 -29.15 6.02
N MET A 255 -14.97 -28.38 5.20
CA MET A 255 -16.41 -28.52 5.01
C MET A 255 -16.77 -29.87 4.39
N LYS A 256 -16.09 -30.32 3.32
CA LYS A 256 -16.32 -31.65 2.74
C LYS A 256 -16.12 -32.77 3.76
N GLU A 257 -15.11 -32.67 4.61
CA GLU A 257 -14.86 -33.65 5.67
C GLU A 257 -15.90 -33.60 6.79
N LYS A 258 -16.41 -32.41 7.14
CA LYS A 258 -17.54 -32.27 8.08
C LYS A 258 -18.84 -32.82 7.51
N PHE A 259 -19.18 -32.52 6.25
CA PHE A 259 -20.37 -33.07 5.59
C PHE A 259 -20.35 -34.59 5.46
N LYS A 260 -19.17 -35.20 5.29
CA LYS A 260 -19.02 -36.66 5.35
C LYS A 260 -19.27 -37.25 6.75
N LYS A 261 -19.17 -36.45 7.81
CA LYS A 261 -19.35 -36.85 9.21
C LYS A 261 -20.71 -36.51 9.80
N ILE A 262 -21.58 -35.81 9.07
CA ILE A 262 -22.95 -35.51 9.51
C ILE A 262 -23.79 -36.76 9.31
N ASN A 263 -23.95 -37.54 10.39
CA ASN A 263 -24.96 -38.57 10.49
C ASN A 263 -26.27 -37.89 10.93
N THR A 264 -27.36 -38.07 10.16
CA THR A 264 -28.62 -37.31 10.23
C THR A 264 -29.51 -37.65 11.44
N LYS A 265 -28.95 -37.82 12.65
CA LYS A 265 -29.74 -38.11 13.87
C LYS A 265 -29.15 -37.55 15.16
N SER A 266 -28.78 -36.27 15.22
CA SER A 266 -28.45 -35.63 16.51
C SER A 266 -29.08 -34.25 16.64
N THR A 267 -29.94 -34.10 17.65
CA THR A 267 -30.68 -32.89 18.06
C THR A 267 -29.99 -32.17 19.23
N ALA A 268 -28.66 -32.16 19.27
CA ALA A 268 -27.91 -31.40 20.28
C ALA A 268 -27.31 -30.11 19.67
N PRO A 269 -27.38 -28.95 20.35
CA PRO A 269 -26.80 -27.71 19.83
C PRO A 269 -25.27 -27.79 19.89
N GLU A 270 -24.63 -27.90 18.74
CA GLU A 270 -23.16 -27.87 18.64
C GLU A 270 -22.62 -26.50 19.09
N LYS A 271 -21.64 -26.52 20.00
CA LYS A 271 -20.92 -25.32 20.48
C LYS A 271 -20.25 -24.59 19.31
N ARG A 272 -20.66 -23.34 19.07
CA ARG A 272 -20.05 -22.42 18.10
C ARG A 272 -18.54 -22.26 18.35
N ILE A 273 -17.75 -22.43 17.29
CA ILE A 273 -16.31 -22.12 17.28
C ILE A 273 -16.16 -20.59 17.25
N LYS A 274 -15.41 -20.01 18.20
CA LYS A 274 -15.03 -18.59 18.18
C LYS A 274 -14.31 -18.28 16.86
N GLY A 275 -14.85 -17.34 16.09
CA GLY A 275 -14.25 -16.84 14.84
C GLY A 275 -14.97 -17.19 13.53
N SER A 276 -16.09 -17.91 13.55
CA SER A 276 -16.94 -18.07 12.37
C SER A 276 -18.05 -17.01 12.35
N PHE A 277 -17.84 -15.95 11.57
CA PHE A 277 -18.85 -14.91 11.32
C PHE A 277 -19.83 -15.39 10.26
N SER A 278 -21.13 -15.17 10.47
CA SER A 278 -22.13 -15.36 9.40
C SER A 278 -21.98 -14.26 8.34
N LEU A 279 -22.52 -14.44 7.13
CA LEU A 279 -22.52 -13.40 6.09
C LEU A 279 -23.12 -12.07 6.60
N LEU A 280 -24.17 -12.16 7.42
CA LEU A 280 -24.81 -11.02 8.09
C LEU A 280 -23.86 -10.34 9.08
N GLN A 281 -23.05 -11.12 9.80
CA GLN A 281 -22.07 -10.61 10.75
C GLN A 281 -20.87 -9.99 10.03
N MET A 282 -20.44 -10.55 8.89
CA MET A 282 -19.44 -9.90 8.03
C MET A 282 -19.95 -8.58 7.44
N GLN A 283 -21.24 -8.51 7.07
CA GLN A 283 -21.87 -7.28 6.57
C GLN A 283 -22.07 -6.23 7.66
N SER A 284 -22.43 -6.64 8.89
CA SER A 284 -22.50 -5.73 10.04
C SER A 284 -21.10 -5.22 10.39
N ASP A 285 -20.10 -6.10 10.51
CA ASP A 285 -18.73 -5.70 10.84
C ASP A 285 -18.12 -4.78 9.77
N LEU A 286 -18.48 -4.99 8.50
CA LEU A 286 -18.07 -4.09 7.41
C LEU A 286 -18.63 -2.67 7.61
N LYS A 287 -19.93 -2.53 7.90
CA LYS A 287 -20.57 -1.22 8.07
C LYS A 287 -20.25 -0.57 9.42
N ASP A 288 -20.20 -1.35 10.48
CA ASP A 288 -20.10 -0.86 11.86
C ASP A 288 -18.64 -0.65 12.28
N ILE A 289 -17.69 -1.34 11.64
CA ILE A 289 -16.26 -1.28 12.01
C ILE A 289 -15.41 -0.78 10.83
N PHE A 290 -15.49 -1.42 9.66
CA PHE A 290 -14.54 -1.16 8.58
C PHE A 290 -14.77 0.19 7.87
N ILE A 291 -16.01 0.53 7.51
CA ILE A 291 -16.32 1.82 6.87
C ILE A 291 -15.95 3.01 7.75
N PRO A 292 -16.27 3.04 9.06
CA PRO A 292 -15.81 4.09 9.97
C PRO A 292 -14.28 4.23 10.01
N VAL A 293 -13.55 3.11 10.07
CA VAL A 293 -12.07 3.11 10.04
C VAL A 293 -11.54 3.68 8.73
N LEU A 294 -12.11 3.29 7.59
CA LEU A 294 -11.75 3.85 6.29
C LEU A 294 -12.02 5.35 6.23
N LYS A 295 -13.18 5.80 6.71
CA LYS A 295 -13.52 7.23 6.83
C LYS A 295 -12.51 7.95 7.71
N GLU A 296 -12.04 7.35 8.81
CA GLU A 296 -10.99 7.94 9.65
C GLU A 296 -9.65 8.06 8.90
N ILE A 297 -9.19 7.02 8.22
CA ILE A 297 -7.96 7.05 7.41
C ILE A 297 -8.06 8.17 6.36
N TYR A 298 -9.19 8.21 5.65
CA TYR A 298 -9.47 9.18 4.61
C TYR A 298 -9.72 10.60 5.12
N ARG A 299 -10.00 10.82 6.42
CA ARG A 299 -10.12 12.17 7.00
C ARG A 299 -8.79 12.66 7.57
N THR A 300 -8.03 11.77 8.20
CA THR A 300 -6.81 12.12 8.94
C THR A 300 -5.59 12.29 8.04
N THR A 301 -5.55 11.60 6.90
CA THR A 301 -4.39 11.58 5.99
C THR A 301 -4.36 12.79 5.01
N VAL A 302 -5.40 13.62 4.99
CA VAL A 302 -5.81 14.37 3.78
C VAL A 302 -4.88 15.45 3.28
N LYS A 303 -4.20 16.19 4.15
CA LYS A 303 -3.60 17.45 3.70
C LYS A 303 -2.08 17.41 3.51
N ARG A 304 -1.36 16.35 3.93
CA ARG A 304 0.12 16.42 4.08
C ARG A 304 0.90 15.12 3.87
N PHE A 305 0.26 14.05 3.40
CA PHE A 305 0.88 12.73 3.36
C PHE A 305 1.16 12.27 1.93
N ARG A 306 2.28 12.68 1.35
CA ARG A 306 2.76 12.03 0.12
C ARG A 306 3.15 10.60 0.47
N ARG A 307 2.40 9.62 -0.06
CA ARG A 307 2.61 8.20 0.26
C ARG A 307 3.95 7.68 -0.25
N ILE A 308 4.30 8.03 -1.49
CA ILE A 308 5.47 7.50 -2.19
C ILE A 308 6.40 8.63 -2.67
N PHE A 309 7.70 8.44 -2.43
CA PHE A 309 8.78 9.29 -2.89
C PHE A 309 9.85 8.42 -3.54
N PHE A 310 10.45 8.90 -4.61
CA PHE A 310 11.61 8.27 -5.23
C PHE A 310 12.66 9.34 -5.50
N ASN A 311 13.83 9.18 -4.89
CA ASN A 311 14.95 10.10 -5.00
C ASN A 311 16.18 9.35 -5.52
N VAL A 312 16.74 9.83 -6.61
CA VAL A 312 17.97 9.30 -7.21
C VAL A 312 19.13 10.21 -6.82
N ASN A 313 20.26 9.62 -6.48
CA ASN A 313 21.52 10.32 -6.28
C ASN A 313 22.24 10.43 -7.62
N THR A 314 22.13 11.58 -8.27
CA THR A 314 22.74 11.87 -9.58
C THR A 314 24.26 11.91 -9.56
N HIS A 315 24.88 11.98 -8.37
CA HIS A 315 26.34 11.99 -8.21
C HIS A 315 26.92 10.59 -7.96
N HIS A 316 26.09 9.55 -7.94
CA HIS A 316 26.57 8.18 -7.76
C HIS A 316 27.35 7.72 -9.01
N THR A 317 28.44 6.98 -8.82
CA THR A 317 29.35 6.56 -9.90
C THR A 317 28.67 5.70 -10.97
N LEU A 318 27.59 5.00 -10.63
CA LEU A 318 26.79 4.21 -11.58
C LEU A 318 25.83 5.04 -12.44
N ILE A 319 25.60 6.32 -12.14
CA ILE A 319 24.64 7.14 -12.92
C ILE A 319 25.10 7.28 -14.37
N SER A 320 26.39 7.53 -14.59
CA SER A 320 26.95 7.63 -15.95
C SER A 320 26.72 6.37 -16.77
N LYS A 321 26.78 5.18 -16.14
CA LYS A 321 26.55 3.88 -16.79
C LYS A 321 25.08 3.60 -17.10
N ILE A 322 24.15 4.25 -16.39
CA ILE A 322 22.70 4.06 -16.54
C ILE A 322 22.13 5.05 -17.56
N SER A 323 22.66 6.28 -17.60
CA SER A 323 22.23 7.33 -18.52
C SER A 323 22.83 7.21 -19.93
N SER A 324 23.81 6.34 -20.14
CA SER A 324 24.50 6.13 -21.41
C SER A 324 23.90 4.99 -22.27
N LYS A 325 22.67 4.55 -21.97
CA LYS A 325 21.96 3.50 -22.72
C LYS A 325 20.65 4.02 -23.29
#